data_AF-A0A1A8CD66-F1
#
_entry.id   AF-A0A1A8CD66-F1
#
_cell.length_a   1.000
_cell.length_b   1.000
_cell.length_c   1.000
_cell.angle_alpha   90.00
_cell.angle_beta   90.00
_cell.angle_gamma   90.00
#
_symmetry.space_group_name_H-M   'P 1'
#
loop_
_entity.id
_entity.type
_entity.pdbx_description
1 polymer ?
#
loop_
_entity_poly.entity_id
_entity_poly.type
_entity_poly.pdbx_seq_one_letter_code
_entity_poly.pdbx_strand_id
1 'polypeptide(L)'
;LFNTAPSLMRWLPGSHKEIFILIQKIIDFVESKIKEHKEDLDPSSPRDYIDSFLIEMGEKEDKDSGFELSNLSICTLDLFGAGTETTTTTLHWGLLYMIYYPHIQ
;
A
#
# COMPACT_ATOMS: atom_id res chain seq x y z
N LEU A 1 -12.17 -1.37 18.86
CA LEU A 1 -13.38 -0.50 18.84
C LEU A 1 -14.04 -0.50 17.47
N PHE A 2 -13.34 -0.17 16.38
CA PHE A 2 -13.93 -0.21 15.02
C PHE A 2 -14.44 -1.61 14.61
N ASN A 3 -13.63 -2.65 14.84
CA ASN A 3 -14.02 -4.06 14.64
C ASN A 3 -15.01 -4.59 15.68
N THR A 4 -15.26 -3.83 16.74
CA THR A 4 -16.06 -4.27 17.89
C THR A 4 -17.52 -3.83 17.76
N ALA A 5 -17.78 -2.67 17.12
CA ALA A 5 -19.13 -2.18 16.81
C ALA A 5 -19.15 -1.35 15.51
N PRO A 6 -18.89 -1.96 14.34
CA PRO A 6 -18.70 -1.25 13.07
C PRO A 6 -19.95 -0.47 12.62
N SER A 7 -21.14 -1.03 12.84
CA SER A 7 -22.41 -0.37 12.50
C SER A 7 -22.61 0.94 13.25
N LEU A 8 -22.18 1.03 14.52
CA LEU A 8 -22.27 2.25 15.32
C LEU A 8 -21.21 3.27 14.88
N MET A 9 -19.98 2.82 14.69
CA MET A 9 -18.84 3.68 14.28
C MET A 9 -19.03 4.32 12.91
N ARG A 10 -19.84 3.71 12.02
CA ARG A 10 -20.21 4.28 10.72
C ARG A 10 -20.94 5.63 10.86
N TRP A 11 -21.78 5.78 11.88
CA TRP A 11 -22.59 6.98 12.08
C TRP A 11 -21.86 8.04 12.91
N LEU A 12 -21.11 7.61 13.93
CA LEU A 12 -20.43 8.51 14.85
C LEU A 12 -19.40 9.42 14.14
N PRO A 13 -19.34 10.72 14.47
CA PRO A 13 -18.26 11.59 14.02
C PRO A 13 -16.94 11.18 14.68
N GLY A 14 -15.80 11.41 14.00
CA GLY A 14 -14.48 11.10 14.52
C GLY A 14 -13.41 11.04 13.44
N SER A 15 -12.14 10.99 13.86
CA SER A 15 -10.97 10.97 12.98
C SER A 15 -10.92 9.74 12.06
N HIS A 16 -11.61 8.66 12.40
CA HIS A 16 -11.75 7.49 11.52
C HIS A 16 -12.37 7.84 10.16
N LYS A 17 -13.29 8.83 10.10
CA LYS A 17 -13.86 9.30 8.83
C LYS A 17 -12.80 9.96 7.96
N GLU A 18 -11.93 10.77 8.56
CA GLU A 18 -10.81 11.41 7.86
C GLU A 18 -9.78 10.38 7.41
N ILE A 19 -9.47 9.39 8.25
CA ILE A 19 -8.59 8.27 7.90
C ILE A 19 -9.12 7.52 6.67
N PHE A 20 -10.43 7.24 6.60
CA PHE A 20 -10.99 6.58 5.41
C PHE A 20 -10.88 7.43 4.14
N ILE A 21 -11.06 8.75 4.24
CA ILE A 21 -10.85 9.65 3.11
C ILE A 21 -9.39 9.63 2.64
N LEU A 22 -8.44 9.61 3.58
CA LEU A 22 -7.01 9.54 3.26
C LEU A 22 -6.63 8.19 2.63
N ILE A 23 -7.13 7.08 3.18
CA ILE A 23 -6.91 5.74 2.61
C ILE A 23 -7.46 5.69 1.18
N GLN A 24 -8.66 6.21 0.95
CA GLN A 24 -9.24 6.23 -0.41
C GLN A 24 -8.35 7.02 -1.38
N LYS A 25 -7.80 8.17 -0.98
CA LYS A 25 -6.87 8.93 -1.83
C LYS A 25 -5.61 8.14 -2.19
N ILE A 26 -5.11 7.31 -1.28
CA ILE A 26 -3.94 6.46 -1.55
C ILE A 26 -4.32 5.33 -2.51
N ILE A 27 -5.50 4.72 -2.34
CA ILE A 27 -6.03 3.71 -3.28
C ILE A 27 -6.16 4.32 -4.67
N ASP A 28 -6.78 5.49 -4.80
CA ASP A 28 -6.95 6.18 -6.09
C ASP A 28 -5.59 6.44 -6.77
N PHE A 29 -4.57 6.80 -5.98
CA PHE A 29 -3.20 6.98 -6.48
C PHE A 29 -2.58 5.67 -6.97
N VAL A 30 -2.71 4.59 -6.22
CA VAL A 30 -2.21 3.26 -6.60
C VAL A 30 -2.90 2.79 -7.89
N GLU A 31 -4.22 2.94 -7.99
CA GLU A 31 -4.98 2.58 -9.19
C GLU A 31 -4.55 3.40 -10.42
N SER A 32 -4.28 4.69 -10.25
CA SER A 32 -3.70 5.53 -11.31
C SER A 32 -2.36 4.98 -11.78
N LYS A 33 -1.50 4.55 -10.84
CA LYS A 33 -0.19 3.97 -11.20
C LYS A 33 -0.33 2.63 -11.90
N ILE A 34 -1.23 1.76 -11.46
CA ILE A 34 -1.51 0.49 -12.15
C ILE A 34 -2.01 0.75 -13.57
N LYS A 35 -2.85 1.78 -13.77
CA LYS A 35 -3.31 2.16 -15.11
C LYS A 35 -2.16 2.61 -16.00
N GLU A 36 -1.29 3.48 -15.50
CA GLU A 36 -0.08 3.91 -16.23
C GLU A 36 0.75 2.68 -16.65
N HIS A 37 0.99 1.73 -15.74
CA HIS A 37 1.80 0.54 -16.05
C HIS A 37 1.17 -0.36 -17.12
N LYS A 38 -0.16 -0.42 -17.19
CA LYS A 38 -0.86 -1.18 -18.22
C LYS A 38 -0.75 -0.56 -19.62
N GLU A 39 -0.63 0.77 -19.71
CA GLU A 39 -0.61 1.47 -21.00
C GLU A 39 0.70 1.23 -21.76
N ASP A 40 1.80 1.00 -21.05
CA ASP A 40 3.14 0.81 -21.62
C ASP A 40 3.83 -0.49 -21.16
N LEU A 41 3.05 -1.49 -20.73
CA LEU A 41 3.56 -2.78 -20.27
C LEU A 41 4.37 -3.50 -21.36
N ASP A 42 5.63 -3.82 -21.06
CA ASP A 42 6.47 -4.70 -21.86
C ASP A 42 6.72 -6.02 -21.11
N PRO A 43 6.05 -7.12 -21.49
CA PRO A 43 6.23 -8.42 -20.85
C PRO A 43 7.66 -8.97 -20.91
N SER A 44 8.48 -8.50 -21.84
CA SER A 44 9.87 -8.95 -21.98
C SER A 44 10.83 -8.24 -21.02
N SER A 45 10.40 -7.14 -20.40
CA SER A 45 11.23 -6.30 -19.53
C SER A 45 10.40 -5.64 -18.41
N PRO A 46 9.93 -6.41 -17.42
CA PRO A 46 9.16 -5.85 -16.29
C PRO A 46 9.98 -4.82 -15.50
N ARG A 47 9.40 -3.65 -15.26
CA ARG A 47 10.09 -2.55 -14.55
C ARG A 47 10.10 -2.74 -13.05
N ASP A 48 9.01 -3.25 -12.49
CA ASP A 48 8.82 -3.39 -11.05
C ASP A 48 7.75 -4.45 -10.68
N TYR A 49 7.33 -4.41 -9.42
CA TYR A 49 6.31 -5.29 -8.85
C TYR A 49 4.98 -5.24 -9.61
N ILE A 50 4.53 -4.05 -10.03
CA ILE A 50 3.25 -3.87 -10.72
C ILE A 50 3.28 -4.58 -12.06
N ASP A 51 4.31 -4.34 -12.87
CA ASP A 51 4.48 -5.02 -14.16
C ASP A 51 4.57 -6.54 -13.98
N SER A 52 5.38 -7.00 -13.02
CA SER A 52 5.57 -8.43 -12.76
C SER A 52 4.24 -9.11 -12.41
N PHE A 53 3.41 -8.47 -11.59
CA PHE A 53 2.08 -8.98 -11.24
C PHE A 53 1.13 -8.97 -12.45
N LEU A 54 1.14 -7.89 -13.25
CA LEU A 54 0.30 -7.78 -14.45
C LEU A 54 0.64 -8.85 -15.50
N ILE A 55 1.93 -9.18 -15.66
CA ILE A 55 2.39 -10.25 -16.56
C ILE A 55 1.91 -11.61 -16.05
N GLU A 56 2.16 -11.92 -14.78
CA GLU A 56 1.74 -13.18 -14.15
C GLU A 56 0.21 -13.38 -14.21
N MET A 57 -0.56 -12.28 -14.08
CA MET A 57 -2.01 -12.27 -14.28
C MET A 57 -2.42 -12.63 -15.71
N GLY A 58 -1.65 -12.23 -16.73
CA GLY A 58 -1.92 -12.54 -18.14
C GLY A 58 -1.52 -13.96 -18.54
N GLU A 59 -0.54 -14.56 -17.85
CA GLU A 59 -0.07 -15.92 -18.11
C GLU A 59 -0.97 -17.01 -17.49
N LYS A 60 -1.75 -16.67 -16.47
CA LYS A 60 -2.64 -17.59 -15.76
C LYS A 60 -4.10 -17.45 -16.20
N GLU A 61 -4.63 -18.47 -16.86
CA GLU A 61 -6.08 -18.60 -17.10
C GLU A 61 -6.86 -19.10 -15.85
N ASP A 62 -6.17 -19.33 -14.73
CA ASP A 62 -6.76 -19.82 -13.49
C ASP A 62 -7.40 -18.69 -12.67
N LYS A 63 -8.73 -18.74 -12.55
CA LYS A 63 -9.53 -17.80 -11.77
C LYS A 63 -9.28 -17.89 -10.26
N ASP A 64 -8.71 -19.00 -9.77
CA ASP A 64 -8.40 -19.18 -8.36
C ASP A 64 -6.93 -18.81 -8.03
N SER A 65 -6.18 -18.28 -8.99
CA SER A 65 -4.76 -17.95 -8.82
C SER A 65 -4.49 -16.75 -7.89
N GLY A 66 -5.52 -15.95 -7.59
CA GLY A 66 -5.40 -14.73 -6.79
C GLY A 66 -4.79 -13.54 -7.54
N PHE A 67 -4.41 -13.70 -8.82
CA PHE A 67 -3.93 -12.63 -9.67
C PHE A 67 -5.11 -11.84 -10.24
N GLU A 68 -5.66 -10.96 -9.40
CA GLU A 68 -6.73 -10.03 -9.76
C GLU A 68 -6.26 -8.58 -9.59
N LEU A 69 -6.86 -7.66 -10.34
CA LEU A 69 -6.58 -6.22 -10.24
C LEU A 69 -6.86 -5.62 -8.86
N SER A 70 -7.91 -6.10 -8.20
CA SER A 70 -8.25 -5.77 -6.81
C SER A 70 -7.11 -6.14 -5.86
N ASN A 71 -6.58 -7.35 -6.00
CA ASN A 71 -5.47 -7.85 -5.20
C ASN A 71 -4.17 -7.11 -5.51
N LEU A 72 -3.89 -6.80 -6.78
CA LEU A 72 -2.76 -5.96 -7.16
C LEU A 72 -2.80 -4.60 -6.46
N SER A 73 -3.96 -3.93 -6.45
CA SER A 73 -4.14 -2.65 -5.78
C SER A 73 -3.91 -2.76 -4.27
N ILE A 74 -4.53 -3.74 -3.61
CA ILE A 74 -4.41 -3.94 -2.16
C ILE A 74 -2.98 -4.33 -1.76
N CYS A 75 -2.35 -5.26 -2.48
CA CYS A 75 -0.98 -5.69 -2.17
C CYS A 75 0.03 -4.55 -2.42
N THR A 76 -0.16 -3.75 -3.46
CA THR A 76 0.68 -2.57 -3.70
C THR A 76 0.52 -1.58 -2.55
N LEU A 77 -0.71 -1.29 -2.13
CA LEU A 77 -0.97 -0.42 -0.97
C LEU A 77 -0.30 -0.95 0.30
N ASP A 78 -0.40 -2.26 0.56
CA ASP A 78 0.18 -2.90 1.74
C ASP A 78 1.72 -2.78 1.75
N LEU A 79 2.38 -3.12 0.65
CA LEU A 79 3.83 -2.98 0.48
C LEU A 79 4.30 -1.54 0.72
N PHE A 80 3.64 -0.56 0.11
CA PHE A 80 4.00 0.85 0.27
C PHE A 80 3.76 1.34 1.70
N GLY A 81 2.61 1.02 2.29
CA GLY A 81 2.24 1.43 3.64
C GLY A 81 3.19 0.83 4.69
N ALA A 82 3.35 -0.50 4.67
CA ALA A 82 4.19 -1.22 5.62
C ALA A 82 5.65 -0.76 5.55
N GLY A 83 6.21 -0.59 4.36
CA GLY A 83 7.60 -0.17 4.18
C GLY A 83 7.85 1.27 4.58
N THR A 84 6.91 2.18 4.30
CA THR A 84 7.10 3.62 4.53
C THR A 84 6.99 3.97 6.01
N GLU A 85 5.91 3.58 6.68
CA GLU A 85 5.62 4.02 8.06
C GLU A 85 6.66 3.46 9.04
N THR A 86 6.96 2.16 8.95
CA THR A 86 7.85 1.46 9.88
C THR A 86 9.28 1.95 9.75
N THR A 87 9.80 2.06 8.52
CA THR A 87 11.16 2.53 8.26
C THR A 87 11.31 3.99 8.67
N THR A 88 10.35 4.84 8.30
CA THR A 88 10.37 6.27 8.66
C THR A 88 10.34 6.45 10.18
N THR A 89 9.47 5.73 10.88
CA THR A 89 9.37 5.79 12.34
C THR A 89 10.67 5.31 13.00
N THR A 90 11.22 4.21 12.51
CA THR A 90 12.48 3.65 13.02
C THR A 90 13.64 4.63 12.85
N LEU A 91 13.77 5.25 11.67
CA LEU A 91 14.81 6.22 11.41
C LEU A 91 14.64 7.49 12.26
N HIS A 92 13.41 7.99 12.43
CA HIS A 92 13.15 9.14 13.30
C HIS A 92 13.59 8.87 14.73
N TRP A 93 13.20 7.72 15.30
CA TRP A 93 13.64 7.34 16.64
C TRP A 93 15.14 7.11 16.70
N GLY A 94 15.71 6.41 15.72
CA GLY A 94 17.16 6.17 15.63
C GLY A 94 17.96 7.47 15.65
N LEU A 95 17.57 8.45 14.84
CA LEU A 95 18.19 9.78 14.80
C LEU A 95 18.02 10.53 16.13
N LEU A 96 16.81 10.52 16.70
CA LEU A 96 16.55 11.14 18.01
C LEU A 96 17.45 10.56 19.11
N TYR A 97 17.62 9.24 19.13
CA TYR A 97 18.49 8.56 20.09
C TYR A 97 19.98 8.89 19.86
N MET A 98 20.44 8.97 18.61
CA MET A 98 21.83 9.38 18.33
C MET A 98 22.12 10.81 18.79
N ILE A 99 21.17 11.75 18.63
CA ILE A 99 21.31 13.12 19.15
C ILE A 99 21.37 13.13 20.69
N TYR A 100 20.54 12.33 21.35
CA TYR A 100 20.48 12.28 22.81
C TYR A 100 21.68 11.58 23.44
N TYR A 101 22.26 10.59 22.75
CA TYR A 101 23.43 9.81 23.20
C TYR A 101 24.62 9.99 22.25
N PRO A 102 25.28 11.16 22.25
CA PRO A 102 26.31 11.50 21.26
C PRO A 102 27.60 10.66 21.35
N HIS A 103 27.75 9.83 22.38
CA HIS A 103 28.90 8.94 22.57
C HIS A 103 28.71 7.57 21.89
N ILE A 104 27.51 7.26 21.40
CA ILE A 104 27.18 5.99 20.72
C ILE A 104 27.38 6.09 19.20
N GLN A 105 27.30 7.30 18.65
CA GLN A 105 27.33 7.58 17.21
C GLN A 105 28.70 7.32 16.57
#